data_AF-A0A7Z9FVQ8-F1
#
_entry.id   AF-A0A7Z9FVQ8-F1
#
_cell.length_a   1.000
_cell.length_b   1.000
_cell.length_c   1.000
_cell.angle_alpha   90.00
_cell.angle_beta   90.00
_cell.angle_gamma   90.00
#
_symmetry.space_group_name_H-M   'P 1'
#
loop_
_entity.id
_entity.type
_entity.pdbx_description
1 polymer ?
#
loop_
_entity_poly.entity_id
_entity_poly.type
_entity_poly.pdbx_seq_one_letter_code
_entity_poly.pdbx_strand_id
1 'polypeptide(L)'
;MALPLADAWLHEEWHRAVLNHRGISSFNDVYHLNLFAEMIAVSHVDDQDLVRLKQKYPAEQIRLNEAGIEGEQQLVLKLEKDNFFGRKNAWHYFLYWLIKLNSLFYVASGNSTETDELTDEFNQKEGRNIEARDFTGHDFTAWVYDLHRPKEAYQERGIHPSGKGLDRYIKFSDLTSDERTFLHRQAQLQWLNLLDPHLIGLEGWHIPTSTPLRLNLSMGHMLTSFGYTVDTHLFLQRNLINLFIVGHRFFNHQRRFSGLEIQLIDYPSKLEQKSLLSHLRTRSLDTTQRTELLHQSSRARWIIRANDLPAIVRPMVRLLRRKDQIHWLGGWQCQFG
;
A
#
# COMPACT_ATOMS: atom_id res chain seq x y z
N MET A 1 -13.26 -5.64 18.94
CA MET A 1 -12.25 -5.55 20.01
C MET A 1 -10.90 -5.48 19.31
N ALA A 2 -10.21 -4.34 19.38
CA ALA A 2 -8.87 -4.23 18.83
C ALA A 2 -7.92 -4.85 19.85
N LEU A 3 -7.11 -5.81 19.41
CA LEU A 3 -6.13 -6.46 20.25
C LEU A 3 -4.97 -5.47 20.46
N PRO A 4 -4.42 -5.35 21.68
CA PRO A 4 -3.11 -4.73 21.87
C PRO A 4 -2.12 -5.36 20.88
N LEU A 5 -1.27 -4.55 20.23
CA LEU A 5 -0.35 -4.95 19.17
C LEU A 5 -0.98 -5.31 17.80
N ALA A 6 -2.30 -5.23 17.60
CA ALA A 6 -2.91 -5.58 16.31
C ALA A 6 -2.43 -4.69 15.15
N ASP A 7 -2.18 -3.41 15.44
CA ASP A 7 -1.68 -2.43 14.47
C ASP A 7 -0.23 -2.77 14.07
N ALA A 8 0.67 -2.87 15.05
CA ALA A 8 2.05 -3.26 14.82
C ALA A 8 2.19 -4.67 14.20
N TRP A 9 1.31 -5.61 14.57
CA TRP A 9 1.26 -6.92 13.92
C TRP A 9 0.94 -6.79 12.43
N LEU A 10 -0.09 -6.00 12.10
CA LEU A 10 -0.48 -5.76 10.71
C LEU A 10 0.67 -5.08 9.95
N HIS A 11 1.31 -4.10 10.57
CA HIS A 11 2.45 -3.38 10.03
C HIS A 11 3.57 -4.35 9.61
N GLU A 12 4.07 -5.15 10.55
CA GLU A 12 5.15 -6.08 10.30
C GLU A 12 4.76 -7.23 9.34
N GLU A 13 3.51 -7.72 9.40
CA GLU A 13 3.07 -8.76 8.46
C GLU A 13 2.98 -8.26 7.01
N TRP A 14 2.78 -6.96 6.78
CA TRP A 14 2.81 -6.40 5.44
C TRP A 14 4.22 -6.32 4.87
N HIS A 15 5.21 -5.96 5.67
CA HIS A 15 6.63 -6.08 5.31
C HIS A 15 6.97 -7.54 4.96
N ARG A 16 6.56 -8.48 5.83
CA ARG A 16 6.73 -9.93 5.59
C ARG A 16 6.00 -10.41 4.35
N ALA A 17 4.84 -9.85 4.00
CA ALA A 17 4.13 -10.23 2.78
C ALA A 17 4.94 -9.89 1.51
N VAL A 18 5.69 -8.78 1.52
CA VAL A 18 6.62 -8.43 0.43
C VAL A 18 7.79 -9.41 0.37
N LEU A 19 8.41 -9.72 1.50
CA LEU A 19 9.51 -10.71 1.60
C LEU A 19 9.08 -12.11 1.16
N ASN A 20 7.96 -12.60 1.70
CA ASN A 20 7.41 -13.92 1.40
C ASN A 20 6.98 -14.06 -0.06
N HIS A 21 6.53 -12.98 -0.70
CA HIS A 21 6.25 -12.98 -2.15
C HIS A 21 7.48 -13.38 -2.98
N ARG A 22 8.70 -13.13 -2.46
CA ARG A 22 9.98 -13.49 -3.07
C ARG A 22 10.65 -14.70 -2.43
N GLY A 23 9.94 -15.43 -1.58
CA GLY A 23 10.47 -16.60 -0.88
C GLY A 23 11.59 -16.27 0.11
N ILE A 24 11.64 -15.03 0.60
CA ILE A 24 12.59 -14.59 1.62
C ILE A 24 11.99 -14.91 2.99
N SER A 25 12.74 -15.67 3.78
CA SER A 25 12.32 -16.00 5.15
C SER A 25 12.43 -14.77 6.04
N SER A 26 11.49 -14.66 6.99
CA SER A 26 11.40 -13.55 7.92
C SER A 26 10.57 -13.97 9.13
N PHE A 27 10.74 -13.28 10.25
CA PHE A 27 9.96 -13.47 11.46
C PHE A 27 9.40 -12.12 11.95
N ASN A 28 8.21 -12.14 12.52
CA ASN A 28 7.58 -10.93 13.08
C ASN A 28 7.76 -10.94 14.59
N ASP A 29 8.54 -10.01 15.11
CA ASP A 29 8.90 -10.00 16.53
C ASP A 29 7.71 -9.66 17.44
N VAL A 30 6.55 -9.25 16.89
CA VAL A 30 5.29 -9.16 17.67
C VAL A 30 4.99 -10.47 18.38
N TYR A 31 5.33 -11.62 17.77
CA TYR A 31 5.09 -12.93 18.36
C TYR A 31 5.91 -13.21 19.63
N HIS A 32 6.92 -12.38 19.95
CA HIS A 32 7.59 -12.43 21.25
C HIS A 32 6.74 -11.84 22.39
N LEU A 33 5.63 -11.16 22.08
CA LEU A 33 4.67 -10.59 23.05
C LEU A 33 5.32 -9.63 24.05
N ASN A 34 6.37 -8.92 23.62
CA ASN A 34 7.02 -7.91 24.44
C ASN A 34 6.24 -6.59 24.35
N LEU A 35 5.29 -6.40 25.27
CA LEU A 35 4.37 -5.24 25.33
C LEU A 35 5.08 -3.90 25.59
N PHE A 36 6.37 -3.90 25.94
CA PHE A 36 7.18 -2.72 26.20
C PHE A 36 8.36 -2.59 25.22
N ALA A 37 8.33 -3.31 24.11
CA ALA A 37 9.35 -3.16 23.09
C ALA A 37 9.27 -1.74 22.48
N GLU A 38 10.40 -1.03 22.48
CA GLU A 38 10.52 0.31 21.88
C GLU A 38 10.39 0.27 20.35
N MET A 39 10.66 -0.89 19.74
CA MET A 39 10.46 -1.18 18.33
C MET A 39 10.14 -2.66 18.17
N ILE A 40 9.38 -2.99 17.13
CA ILE A 40 9.07 -4.35 16.72
C ILE A 40 9.74 -4.57 15.37
N ALA A 41 10.57 -5.61 15.26
CA ALA A 41 11.33 -5.90 14.06
C ALA A 41 10.66 -6.97 13.18
N VAL A 42 10.94 -6.91 11.88
CA VAL A 42 10.90 -8.06 10.98
C VAL A 42 12.31 -8.62 10.85
N SER A 43 12.56 -9.64 11.67
CA SER A 43 13.86 -10.25 11.89
C SER A 43 14.06 -11.52 11.06
N HIS A 44 15.17 -12.23 11.25
CA HIS A 44 15.52 -13.49 10.55
C HIS A 44 15.58 -13.37 9.02
N VAL A 45 15.97 -12.20 8.52
CA VAL A 45 16.20 -11.95 7.10
C VAL A 45 17.70 -12.06 6.81
N ASP A 46 18.10 -12.82 5.78
CA ASP A 46 19.50 -12.91 5.35
C ASP A 46 19.92 -11.67 4.55
N ASP A 47 21.12 -11.15 4.80
CA ASP A 47 21.72 -10.05 4.03
C ASP A 47 21.80 -10.39 2.53
N GLN A 48 22.09 -11.65 2.17
CA GLN A 48 22.14 -12.11 0.78
C GLN A 48 20.77 -12.00 0.10
N ASP A 49 19.69 -12.21 0.85
CA ASP A 49 18.33 -12.11 0.33
C ASP A 49 17.95 -10.65 0.06
N LEU A 50 18.34 -9.71 0.95
CA LEU A 50 18.16 -8.27 0.74
C LEU A 50 18.98 -7.74 -0.43
N VAL A 51 20.23 -8.18 -0.56
CA VAL A 51 21.08 -7.91 -1.73
C VAL A 51 20.39 -8.38 -3.01
N ARG A 52 19.89 -9.62 -3.03
CA ARG A 52 19.19 -10.19 -4.19
C ARG A 52 17.90 -9.43 -4.49
N LEU A 53 17.15 -9.03 -3.45
CA LEU A 53 15.90 -8.28 -3.59
C LEU A 53 16.15 -6.93 -4.25
N LYS A 54 17.08 -6.12 -3.72
CA LYS A 54 17.43 -4.82 -4.31
C LYS A 54 17.95 -4.96 -5.75
N GLN A 55 18.78 -5.95 -6.02
CA GLN A 55 19.36 -6.16 -7.35
C GLN A 55 18.31 -6.57 -8.41
N LYS A 56 17.42 -7.52 -8.07
CA LYS A 56 16.49 -8.11 -9.04
C LYS A 56 15.13 -7.41 -9.08
N TYR A 57 14.69 -6.84 -7.96
CA TYR A 57 13.36 -6.27 -7.78
C TYR A 57 13.43 -4.95 -6.98
N PRO A 58 14.12 -3.92 -7.50
CA PRO A 58 14.33 -2.67 -6.76
C PRO A 58 13.04 -1.97 -6.35
N ALA A 59 11.98 -2.05 -7.17
CA ALA A 59 10.67 -1.51 -6.81
C ALA A 59 10.06 -2.22 -5.58
N GLU A 60 10.31 -3.52 -5.42
CA GLU A 60 9.84 -4.24 -4.23
C GLU A 60 10.72 -4.03 -3.02
N GLN A 61 12.02 -3.77 -3.20
CA GLN A 61 12.88 -3.28 -2.11
C GLN A 61 12.40 -1.94 -1.58
N ILE A 62 12.03 -1.00 -2.46
CA ILE A 62 11.48 0.29 -2.05
C ILE A 62 10.14 0.05 -1.34
N ARG A 63 9.24 -0.73 -1.98
CA ARG A 63 7.93 -1.05 -1.40
C ARG A 63 8.00 -1.71 -0.03
N LEU A 64 9.00 -2.58 0.15
CA LEU A 64 9.22 -3.27 1.41
C LEU A 64 9.33 -2.29 2.57
N ASN A 65 9.96 -1.12 2.39
CA ASN A 65 10.09 -0.14 3.47
C ASN A 65 8.79 0.61 3.78
N GLU A 66 7.81 0.65 2.88
CA GLU A 66 6.55 1.39 3.08
C GLU A 66 5.34 0.49 3.36
N ALA A 67 5.53 -0.83 3.27
CA ALA A 67 4.43 -1.79 3.22
C ALA A 67 3.62 -1.83 4.51
N GLY A 68 4.24 -1.60 5.68
CA GLY A 68 3.55 -1.54 6.97
C GLY A 68 2.43 -0.49 6.98
N ILE A 69 2.73 0.77 6.67
CA ILE A 69 1.71 1.81 6.58
C ILE A 69 0.76 1.61 5.38
N GLU A 70 1.22 0.96 4.30
CA GLU A 70 0.35 0.56 3.19
C GLU A 70 -0.79 -0.32 3.73
N GLY A 71 -0.45 -1.30 4.58
CA GLY A 71 -1.40 -2.22 5.18
C GLY A 71 -2.37 -1.57 6.14
N GLU A 72 -1.87 -0.71 7.02
CA GLU A 72 -2.65 0.08 7.95
C GLU A 72 -3.71 0.93 7.23
N GLN A 73 -3.30 1.66 6.19
CA GLN A 73 -4.21 2.47 5.37
C GLN A 73 -5.23 1.61 4.62
N GLN A 74 -4.82 0.45 4.10
CA GLN A 74 -5.75 -0.49 3.44
C GLN A 74 -6.77 -1.08 4.43
N LEU A 75 -6.38 -1.34 5.69
CA LEU A 75 -7.31 -1.77 6.73
C LEU A 75 -8.36 -0.69 7.00
N VAL A 76 -7.93 0.55 7.23
CA VAL A 76 -8.85 1.67 7.49
C VAL A 76 -9.83 1.84 6.32
N LEU A 77 -9.33 1.86 5.08
CA LEU A 77 -10.18 1.97 3.89
C LEU A 77 -11.16 0.78 3.75
N LYS A 78 -10.75 -0.43 4.16
CA LYS A 78 -11.65 -1.59 4.17
C LYS A 78 -12.77 -1.41 5.20
N LEU A 79 -12.45 -0.95 6.40
CA LEU A 79 -13.42 -0.72 7.47
C LEU A 79 -14.39 0.42 7.12
N GLU A 80 -13.91 1.50 6.50
CA GLU A 80 -14.73 2.59 5.97
C GLU A 80 -15.73 2.08 4.93
N LYS A 81 -15.28 1.28 3.96
CA LYS A 81 -16.17 0.65 2.97
C LYS A 81 -17.20 -0.25 3.63
N ASP A 82 -16.79 -1.05 4.61
CA ASP A 82 -17.71 -1.95 5.32
C ASP A 82 -18.76 -1.18 6.13
N ASN A 83 -18.39 -0.07 6.76
CA ASN A 83 -19.34 0.79 7.46
C ASN A 83 -20.31 1.46 6.46
N PHE A 84 -19.76 2.10 5.42
CA PHE A 84 -20.55 2.83 4.44
C PHE A 84 -21.53 1.92 3.67
N PHE A 85 -21.05 0.82 3.07
CA PHE A 85 -21.88 -0.04 2.22
C PHE A 85 -22.64 -1.11 2.99
N GLY A 86 -22.02 -1.68 4.04
CA GLY A 86 -22.60 -2.74 4.84
C GLY A 86 -23.55 -2.26 5.94
N ARG A 87 -23.58 -0.94 6.23
CA ARG A 87 -24.33 -0.35 7.36
C ARG A 87 -24.03 -1.03 8.68
N LYS A 88 -22.78 -1.46 8.85
CA LYS A 88 -22.31 -2.03 10.10
C LYS A 88 -22.09 -0.85 11.05
N ASN A 89 -23.04 -0.56 11.95
CA ASN A 89 -22.89 0.41 13.05
C ASN A 89 -21.80 -0.07 14.04
N ALA A 90 -20.58 -0.20 13.56
CA ALA A 90 -19.46 -0.72 14.29
C ALA A 90 -18.61 0.46 14.74
N TRP A 91 -18.29 0.46 16.03
CA TRP A 91 -17.55 1.52 16.71
C TRP A 91 -16.05 1.43 16.37
N HIS A 92 -15.72 1.64 15.10
CA HIS A 92 -14.35 1.58 14.57
C HIS A 92 -13.68 2.95 14.45
N TYR A 93 -14.40 4.05 14.71
CA TYR A 93 -13.88 5.42 14.57
C TYR A 93 -12.60 5.67 15.38
N PHE A 94 -12.55 5.12 16.60
CA PHE A 94 -11.35 5.18 17.43
C PHE A 94 -10.14 4.50 16.75
N LEU A 95 -10.37 3.38 16.06
CA LEU A 95 -9.31 2.69 15.32
C LEU A 95 -8.85 3.49 14.10
N TYR A 96 -9.76 4.18 13.43
CA TYR A 96 -9.38 5.05 12.31
C TYR A 96 -8.45 6.15 12.78
N TRP A 97 -8.79 6.80 13.91
CA TRP A 97 -7.93 7.80 14.53
C TRP A 97 -6.59 7.22 14.96
N LEU A 98 -6.60 6.11 15.69
CA LEU A 98 -5.39 5.47 16.19
C LEU A 98 -4.43 5.16 15.04
N ILE A 99 -4.91 4.46 14.01
CA ILE A 99 -4.09 4.03 12.87
C ILE A 99 -3.61 5.25 12.08
N LYS A 100 -4.51 6.15 11.65
CA LYS A 100 -4.10 7.29 10.80
C LYS A 100 -3.16 8.26 11.51
N LEU A 101 -3.32 8.46 12.83
CA LEU A 101 -2.37 9.27 13.60
C LEU A 101 -1.05 8.55 13.82
N ASN A 102 -1.07 7.24 14.11
CA ASN A 102 0.15 6.46 14.27
C ASN A 102 1.00 6.49 12.99
N SER A 103 0.41 6.18 11.82
CA SER A 103 1.11 6.25 10.54
C SER A 103 1.63 7.67 10.24
N LEU A 104 0.86 8.71 10.57
CA LEU A 104 1.27 10.11 10.38
C LEU A 104 2.51 10.43 11.23
N PHE A 105 2.47 10.11 12.52
CA PHE A 105 3.58 10.39 13.43
C PHE A 105 4.81 9.56 13.12
N TYR A 106 4.65 8.30 12.70
CA TYR A 106 5.76 7.43 12.32
C TYR A 106 6.47 7.89 11.03
N VAL A 107 5.72 8.39 10.04
CA VAL A 107 6.35 9.04 8.87
C VAL A 107 7.09 10.31 9.28
N ALA A 108 6.54 11.08 10.22
CA ALA A 108 7.15 12.30 10.70
C ALA A 108 8.41 12.08 11.56
N SER A 109 8.48 10.99 12.34
CA SER A 109 9.64 10.68 13.18
C SER A 109 10.92 10.49 12.37
N GLY A 110 10.80 9.97 11.15
CA GLY A 110 11.93 9.80 10.23
C GLY A 110 12.62 11.10 9.82
N ASN A 111 12.02 12.26 10.09
CA ASN A 111 12.57 13.57 9.75
C ASN A 111 13.30 14.25 10.93
N SER A 112 13.94 13.47 11.80
CA SER A 112 14.64 13.96 12.98
C SER A 112 16.02 13.28 13.14
N THR A 113 16.95 13.97 13.79
CA THR A 113 18.22 13.37 14.22
C THR A 113 18.06 12.42 15.39
N GLU A 114 16.92 12.44 16.10
CA GLU A 114 16.60 11.46 17.15
C GLU A 114 16.54 10.05 16.57
N THR A 115 16.11 9.91 15.31
CA THR A 115 16.17 8.64 14.58
C THR A 115 17.58 8.09 14.43
N ASP A 116 18.61 8.94 14.38
CA ASP A 116 20.00 8.49 14.31
C ASP A 116 20.44 7.86 15.63
N GLU A 117 20.06 8.47 16.76
CA GLU A 117 20.35 7.98 18.11
C GLU A 117 19.66 6.64 18.34
N LEU A 118 18.38 6.52 17.95
CA LEU A 118 17.65 5.25 17.99
C LEU A 118 18.33 4.19 17.13
N THR A 119 18.73 4.55 15.91
CA THR A 119 19.44 3.63 14.99
C THR A 119 20.73 3.11 15.61
N ASP A 120 21.50 3.97 16.27
CA ASP A 120 22.72 3.57 16.97
C ASP A 120 22.46 2.65 18.16
N GLU A 121 21.41 2.93 18.93
CA GLU A 121 20.99 2.07 20.03
C GLU A 121 20.60 0.66 19.55
N PHE A 122 19.81 0.55 18.48
CA PHE A 122 19.41 -0.75 17.91
C PHE A 122 20.62 -1.52 17.36
N ASN A 123 21.47 -0.86 16.57
CA ASN A 123 22.71 -1.45 16.06
C ASN A 123 23.59 -1.98 17.21
N GLN A 124 23.66 -1.27 18.34
CA GLN A 124 24.39 -1.70 19.52
C GLN A 124 23.74 -2.91 20.21
N LYS A 125 22.42 -2.88 20.39
CA LYS A 125 21.62 -3.91 21.08
C LYS A 125 21.64 -5.24 20.34
N GLU A 126 21.48 -5.22 19.03
CA GLU A 126 21.48 -6.41 18.17
C GLU A 126 22.92 -6.93 17.95
N GLY A 127 23.88 -6.01 17.88
CA GLY A 127 25.30 -6.30 17.81
C GLY A 127 25.65 -7.27 16.69
N ARG A 128 26.15 -8.45 17.05
CA ARG A 128 26.64 -9.49 16.09
C ARG A 128 25.56 -10.53 15.73
N ASN A 129 24.35 -10.38 16.25
CA ASN A 129 23.25 -11.30 15.99
C ASN A 129 22.46 -10.85 14.75
N ILE A 130 22.79 -11.41 13.58
CA ILE A 130 22.13 -11.07 12.31
C ILE A 130 20.65 -11.47 12.34
N GLU A 131 20.31 -12.58 13.01
CA GLU A 131 18.93 -13.09 13.06
C GLU A 131 17.99 -12.19 13.87
N ALA A 132 18.52 -11.45 14.86
CA ALA A 132 17.74 -10.50 15.65
C ALA A 132 17.66 -9.11 15.01
N ARG A 133 18.41 -8.86 13.93
CA ARG A 133 18.45 -7.56 13.27
C ARG A 133 17.19 -7.37 12.44
N ASP A 134 16.57 -6.21 12.56
CA ASP A 134 15.50 -5.80 11.66
C ASP A 134 15.99 -5.74 10.20
N PHE A 135 15.08 -5.82 9.25
CA PHE A 135 15.44 -5.75 7.83
C PHE A 135 15.84 -4.33 7.39
N THR A 136 15.40 -3.26 8.07
CA THR A 136 15.53 -1.87 7.58
C THR A 136 15.75 -0.80 8.65
N GLY A 137 15.38 -1.06 9.90
CA GLY A 137 15.38 -0.07 10.98
C GLY A 137 14.22 0.89 10.79
N HIS A 138 14.50 2.20 10.70
CA HIS A 138 13.43 3.16 10.46
C HIS A 138 12.98 3.12 8.99
N ASP A 139 11.81 2.55 8.74
CA ASP A 139 11.15 2.41 7.43
C ASP A 139 11.39 3.60 6.48
N PHE A 140 11.04 4.81 6.91
CA PHE A 140 10.97 5.95 5.99
C PHE A 140 12.31 6.58 5.60
N THR A 141 13.36 6.43 6.41
CA THR A 141 14.70 6.86 5.99
C THR A 141 15.24 5.90 4.93
N ALA A 142 15.08 4.59 5.13
CA ALA A 142 15.44 3.58 4.15
C ALA A 142 14.59 3.67 2.87
N TRP A 143 13.29 3.93 3.00
CA TRP A 143 12.37 4.16 1.89
C TRP A 143 12.85 5.31 0.99
N VAL A 144 13.11 6.48 1.56
CA VAL A 144 13.57 7.65 0.79
C VAL A 144 14.92 7.37 0.14
N TYR A 145 15.83 6.72 0.87
CA TYR A 145 17.16 6.37 0.37
C TYR A 145 17.07 5.46 -0.86
N ASP A 146 16.36 4.34 -0.77
CA ASP A 146 16.24 3.40 -1.90
C ASP A 146 15.43 4.00 -3.06
N LEU A 147 14.44 4.85 -2.76
CA LEU A 147 13.65 5.55 -3.78
C LEU A 147 14.51 6.50 -4.63
N HIS A 148 15.46 7.20 -4.01
CA HIS A 148 16.37 8.12 -4.70
C HIS A 148 17.59 7.41 -5.30
N ARG A 149 17.94 6.23 -4.78
CA ARG A 149 19.12 5.45 -5.19
C ARG A 149 18.76 4.03 -5.68
N PRO A 150 17.83 3.88 -6.65
CA PRO A 150 17.32 2.56 -7.05
C PRO A 150 18.36 1.67 -7.76
N LYS A 151 19.48 2.24 -8.20
CA LYS A 151 20.56 1.53 -8.91
C LYS A 151 21.79 1.24 -8.04
N GLU A 152 21.86 1.83 -6.86
CA GLU A 152 22.96 1.61 -5.92
C GLU A 152 22.89 0.17 -5.39
N ALA A 153 24.02 -0.53 -5.31
CA ALA A 153 24.03 -1.88 -4.77
C ALA A 153 23.72 -1.85 -3.26
N TYR A 154 23.05 -2.87 -2.74
CA TYR A 154 22.68 -2.93 -1.31
C TYR A 154 23.92 -2.90 -0.40
N GLN A 155 25.03 -3.48 -0.86
CA GLN A 155 26.29 -3.55 -0.14
C GLN A 155 26.97 -2.19 0.05
N GLU A 156 26.61 -1.17 -0.73
CA GLU A 156 27.16 0.19 -0.58
C GLU A 156 26.71 0.86 0.72
N ARG A 157 25.71 0.30 1.42
CA ARG A 157 25.37 0.70 2.80
C ARG A 157 26.51 0.43 3.78
N GLY A 158 27.42 -0.47 3.44
CA GLY A 158 28.60 -0.78 4.25
C GLY A 158 28.41 -1.97 5.18
N ILE A 159 29.36 -2.12 6.10
CA ILE A 159 29.37 -3.19 7.09
C ILE A 159 28.74 -2.66 8.37
N HIS A 160 27.87 -3.45 8.98
CA HIS A 160 27.22 -3.10 10.24
C HIS A 160 28.26 -2.70 11.32
N PRO A 161 27.96 -1.73 12.21
CA PRO A 161 28.93 -1.23 13.20
C PRO A 161 29.59 -2.30 14.10
N SER A 162 28.92 -3.42 14.33
CA SER A 162 29.50 -4.58 15.06
C SER A 162 30.58 -5.37 14.30
N GLY A 163 30.81 -5.04 13.03
CA GLY A 163 31.74 -5.71 12.12
C GLY A 163 31.21 -7.04 11.54
N LYS A 164 29.91 -7.34 11.66
CA LYS A 164 29.31 -8.58 11.15
C LYS A 164 27.98 -8.31 10.42
N GLY A 165 27.94 -8.72 9.16
CA GLY A 165 26.80 -8.48 8.26
C GLY A 165 26.81 -7.07 7.65
N LEU A 166 25.84 -6.81 6.79
CA LEU A 166 25.65 -5.51 6.14
C LEU A 166 24.96 -4.52 7.07
N ASP A 167 25.29 -3.24 6.88
CA ASP A 167 24.54 -2.16 7.51
C ASP A 167 23.18 -2.02 6.82
N ARG A 168 22.12 -2.37 7.54
CA ARG A 168 20.76 -2.34 6.99
C ARG A 168 20.12 -0.98 7.21
N TYR A 169 20.49 -0.28 8.27
CA TYR A 169 19.78 0.88 8.74
C TYR A 169 20.31 2.12 8.05
N ILE A 170 19.39 2.98 7.62
CA ILE A 170 19.73 4.27 7.03
C ILE A 170 19.41 5.34 8.06
N LYS A 171 20.42 6.10 8.47
CA LYS A 171 20.22 7.24 9.36
C LYS A 171 19.63 8.42 8.60
N PHE A 172 18.95 9.31 9.31
CA PHE A 172 18.57 10.61 8.76
C PHE A 172 19.81 11.40 8.32
N SER A 173 20.93 11.26 9.05
CA SER A 173 22.21 11.85 8.64
C SER A 173 22.80 11.32 7.33
N ASP A 174 22.45 10.10 6.90
CA ASP A 174 22.91 9.50 5.64
C ASP A 174 22.16 10.02 4.41
N LEU A 175 21.02 10.68 4.64
CA LEU A 175 20.22 11.31 3.61
C LEU A 175 20.83 12.65 3.18
N THR A 176 20.82 12.91 1.87
CA THR A 176 21.13 14.20 1.26
C THR A 176 20.08 15.26 1.64
N SER A 177 20.38 16.54 1.41
CA SER A 177 19.43 17.64 1.65
C SER A 177 18.11 17.48 0.88
N ASP A 178 18.19 16.96 -0.35
CA ASP A 178 17.03 16.79 -1.22
C ASP A 178 16.16 15.62 -0.75
N GLU A 179 16.79 14.51 -0.35
CA GLU A 179 16.13 13.34 0.25
C GLU A 179 15.41 13.74 1.56
N ARG A 180 16.05 14.51 2.45
CA ARG A 180 15.42 15.01 3.68
C ARG A 180 14.26 15.96 3.41
N THR A 181 14.42 16.88 2.45
CA THR A 181 13.35 17.80 2.04
C THR A 181 12.15 17.03 1.49
N PHE A 182 12.42 15.98 0.71
CA PHE A 182 11.39 15.10 0.19
C PHE A 182 10.66 14.33 1.31
N LEU A 183 11.40 13.78 2.28
CA LEU A 183 10.83 13.08 3.44
C LEU A 183 9.92 13.99 4.28
N HIS A 184 10.40 15.20 4.61
CA HIS A 184 9.60 16.19 5.33
C HIS A 184 8.31 16.54 4.60
N ARG A 185 8.36 16.67 3.27
CA ARG A 185 7.15 16.89 2.46
C ARG A 185 6.19 15.71 2.54
N GLN A 186 6.67 14.47 2.56
CA GLN A 186 5.80 13.30 2.71
C GLN A 186 5.13 13.29 4.08
N ALA A 187 5.84 13.63 5.15
CA ALA A 187 5.28 13.79 6.48
C ALA A 187 4.17 14.87 6.52
N GLN A 188 4.36 15.99 5.82
CA GLN A 188 3.31 17.01 5.69
C GLN A 188 2.10 16.53 4.88
N LEU A 189 2.30 15.72 3.85
CA LEU A 189 1.20 15.19 3.04
C LEU A 189 0.39 14.11 3.78
N GLN A 190 0.94 13.45 4.80
CA GLN A 190 0.19 12.52 5.65
C GLN A 190 -1.04 13.16 6.29
N TRP A 191 -1.05 14.47 6.53
CA TRP A 191 -2.22 15.20 7.04
C TRP A 191 -3.44 15.09 6.12
N LEU A 192 -3.26 14.84 4.81
CA LEU A 192 -4.37 14.60 3.89
C LEU A 192 -5.18 13.35 4.26
N ASN A 193 -4.58 12.36 4.93
CA ASN A 193 -5.29 11.17 5.40
C ASN A 193 -6.35 11.49 6.46
N LEU A 194 -6.24 12.65 7.12
CA LEU A 194 -7.23 13.12 8.10
C LEU A 194 -8.41 13.87 7.45
N LEU A 195 -8.37 14.12 6.14
CA LEU A 195 -9.52 14.65 5.38
C LEU A 195 -10.49 13.51 5.07
N ASP A 196 -11.12 13.00 6.13
CA ASP A 196 -12.01 11.86 6.07
C ASP A 196 -13.21 12.03 7.01
N PRO A 197 -14.43 12.22 6.48
CA PRO A 197 -15.64 12.36 7.28
C PRO A 197 -15.91 11.13 8.18
N HIS A 198 -15.42 9.94 7.82
CA HIS A 198 -15.58 8.76 8.67
C HIS A 198 -14.89 8.89 10.03
N LEU A 199 -13.84 9.72 10.15
CA LEU A 199 -13.15 9.96 11.42
C LEU A 199 -14.05 10.59 12.49
N ILE A 200 -15.04 11.38 12.06
CA ILE A 200 -15.99 12.07 12.95
C ILE A 200 -17.39 11.45 12.90
N GLY A 201 -17.51 10.22 12.40
CA GLY A 201 -18.78 9.49 12.34
C GLY A 201 -19.74 9.98 11.26
N LEU A 202 -19.29 10.81 10.32
CA LEU A 202 -20.09 11.19 9.16
C LEU A 202 -20.01 10.07 8.11
N GLU A 203 -20.93 9.13 8.19
CA GLU A 203 -20.99 7.96 7.31
C GLU A 203 -21.56 8.26 5.91
N GLY A 204 -21.75 9.53 5.56
CA GLY A 204 -22.16 9.97 4.23
C GLY A 204 -23.44 10.80 4.19
N TRP A 205 -23.53 11.61 3.14
CA TRP A 205 -24.63 12.53 2.90
C TRP A 205 -25.74 11.85 2.09
N HIS A 206 -26.97 12.01 2.55
CA HIS A 206 -28.16 11.53 1.85
C HIS A 206 -28.72 12.64 0.96
N ILE A 207 -28.68 12.44 -0.36
CA ILE A 207 -29.30 13.36 -1.32
C ILE A 207 -30.72 12.85 -1.63
N PRO A 208 -31.76 13.64 -1.33
CA PRO A 208 -33.14 13.28 -1.64
C PRO A 208 -33.34 13.40 -3.16
N THR A 209 -33.30 12.28 -3.85
CA THR A 209 -33.72 12.17 -5.25
C THR A 209 -34.79 11.08 -5.35
N SER A 210 -35.42 10.90 -6.53
CA SER A 210 -36.45 9.86 -6.75
C SER A 210 -35.99 8.45 -6.37
N THR A 211 -34.68 8.20 -6.39
CA THR A 211 -34.05 7.04 -5.75
C THR A 211 -32.96 7.55 -4.79
N PRO A 212 -33.06 7.33 -3.46
CA PRO A 212 -32.11 7.89 -2.51
C PRO A 212 -30.65 7.58 -2.88
N LEU A 213 -29.82 8.62 -2.91
CA LEU A 213 -28.38 8.51 -3.12
C LEU A 213 -27.68 8.82 -1.82
N ARG A 214 -26.80 7.92 -1.39
CA ARG A 214 -25.84 8.18 -0.32
C ARG A 214 -24.46 8.33 -0.92
N LEU A 215 -23.72 9.35 -0.50
CA LEU A 215 -22.35 9.58 -0.94
C LEU A 215 -21.42 9.88 0.23
N ASN A 216 -20.15 9.53 0.10
CA ASN A 216 -19.09 10.04 0.98
C ASN A 216 -17.82 10.33 0.16
N LEU A 217 -16.97 11.21 0.68
CA LEU A 217 -15.74 11.64 0.04
C LEU A 217 -14.63 11.70 1.08
N SER A 218 -13.51 11.04 0.84
CA SER A 218 -12.29 11.20 1.63
C SER A 218 -11.06 11.37 0.76
N MET A 219 -9.96 11.83 1.36
CA MET A 219 -8.65 11.90 0.71
C MET A 219 -7.68 10.90 1.34
N GLY A 220 -6.71 10.46 0.55
CA GLY A 220 -5.63 9.60 1.01
C GLY A 220 -4.29 10.09 0.47
N HIS A 221 -3.24 9.93 1.27
CA HIS A 221 -1.85 10.05 0.86
C HIS A 221 -1.13 8.75 1.18
N MET A 222 -0.60 8.10 0.14
CA MET A 222 0.07 6.81 0.24
C MET A 222 1.43 6.89 -0.45
N LEU A 223 2.46 6.37 0.22
CA LEU A 223 3.79 6.21 -0.36
C LEU A 223 3.77 5.05 -1.36
N THR A 224 4.63 5.11 -2.36
CA THR A 224 4.75 4.06 -3.37
C THR A 224 6.20 3.78 -3.72
N SER A 225 6.44 2.62 -4.33
CA SER A 225 7.74 2.17 -4.85
C SER A 225 8.38 3.07 -5.90
N PHE A 226 7.70 4.14 -6.32
CA PHE A 226 8.17 5.09 -7.32
C PHE A 226 7.89 6.55 -6.91
N GLY A 227 7.43 6.80 -5.68
CA GLY A 227 7.10 8.13 -5.21
C GLY A 227 5.89 8.09 -4.27
N TYR A 228 4.81 8.78 -4.61
CA TYR A 228 3.62 8.79 -3.78
C TYR A 228 2.36 9.03 -4.61
N THR A 229 1.20 8.79 -4.01
CA THR A 229 -0.10 9.15 -4.58
C THR A 229 -0.90 9.99 -3.61
N VAL A 230 -1.67 10.92 -4.19
CA VAL A 230 -2.78 11.57 -3.51
C VAL A 230 -4.07 11.05 -4.14
N ASP A 231 -4.89 10.41 -3.33
CA ASP A 231 -6.07 9.70 -3.75
C ASP A 231 -7.33 10.43 -3.29
N THR A 232 -8.32 10.51 -4.18
CA THR A 232 -9.69 10.91 -3.83
C THR A 232 -10.56 9.66 -3.80
N HIS A 233 -11.10 9.34 -2.63
CA HIS A 233 -12.01 8.22 -2.43
C HIS A 233 -13.46 8.70 -2.50
N LEU A 234 -14.25 8.15 -3.42
CA LEU A 234 -15.66 8.44 -3.58
C LEU A 234 -16.49 7.18 -3.33
N PHE A 235 -17.33 7.25 -2.30
CA PHE A 235 -18.27 6.20 -1.92
C PHE A 235 -19.65 6.58 -2.44
N LEU A 236 -20.32 5.69 -3.19
CA LEU A 236 -21.63 5.95 -3.77
C LEU A 236 -22.54 4.73 -3.59
N GLN A 237 -23.69 4.93 -2.96
CA GLN A 237 -24.71 3.91 -2.80
C GLN A 237 -26.06 4.39 -3.33
N ARG A 238 -26.63 3.65 -4.27
CA ARG A 238 -27.98 3.88 -4.81
C ARG A 238 -28.68 2.54 -5.04
N ASN A 239 -29.77 2.29 -4.32
CA ASN A 239 -30.49 1.01 -4.34
C ASN A 239 -29.56 -0.18 -4.07
N LEU A 240 -29.41 -1.10 -5.05
CA LEU A 240 -28.56 -2.29 -4.98
C LEU A 240 -27.14 -2.05 -5.52
N ILE A 241 -26.83 -0.82 -5.93
CA ILE A 241 -25.55 -0.46 -6.53
C ILE A 241 -24.69 0.23 -5.48
N ASN A 242 -23.59 -0.40 -5.12
CA ASN A 242 -22.53 0.15 -4.28
C ASN A 242 -21.28 0.34 -5.14
N LEU A 243 -20.85 1.58 -5.33
CA LEU A 243 -19.65 1.92 -6.08
C LEU A 243 -18.65 2.59 -5.16
N PHE A 244 -17.42 2.12 -5.22
CA PHE A 244 -16.26 2.78 -4.64
C PHE A 244 -15.30 3.17 -5.76
N ILE A 245 -15.01 4.45 -5.88
CA ILE A 245 -14.21 5.02 -6.96
C ILE A 245 -12.99 5.70 -6.34
N VAL A 246 -11.81 5.44 -6.88
CA VAL A 246 -10.58 6.14 -6.49
C VAL A 246 -10.04 6.91 -7.68
N GLY A 247 -9.93 8.22 -7.52
CA GLY A 247 -9.12 9.05 -8.41
C GLY A 247 -7.71 9.14 -7.87
N HIS A 248 -6.74 8.56 -8.56
CA HIS A 248 -5.34 8.60 -8.15
C HIS A 248 -4.62 9.76 -8.84
N ARG A 249 -3.81 10.49 -8.07
CA ARG A 249 -2.82 11.42 -8.60
C ARG A 249 -1.45 10.97 -8.13
N PHE A 250 -0.74 10.28 -9.01
CA PHE A 250 0.61 9.80 -8.75
C PHE A 250 1.65 10.86 -9.03
N PHE A 251 2.68 10.87 -8.20
CA PHE A 251 3.85 11.73 -8.30
C PHE A 251 5.10 10.87 -8.21
N ASN A 252 6.01 11.04 -9.16
CA ASN A 252 7.40 10.62 -9.01
C ASN A 252 8.30 11.85 -9.22
N HIS A 253 9.62 11.66 -9.13
CA HIS A 253 10.57 12.78 -9.24
C HIS A 253 10.47 13.57 -10.56
N GLN A 254 9.99 12.93 -11.64
CA GLN A 254 10.04 13.49 -13.00
C GLN A 254 8.66 13.85 -13.57
N ARG A 255 7.59 13.17 -13.12
CA ARG A 255 6.30 13.13 -13.80
C ARG A 255 5.15 13.03 -12.81
N ARG A 256 3.96 13.39 -13.31
CA ARG A 256 2.68 13.24 -12.64
C ARG A 256 1.75 12.50 -13.56
N PHE A 257 1.04 11.51 -13.06
CA PHE A 257 0.07 10.75 -13.86
C PHE A 257 -1.19 10.49 -13.06
N SER A 258 -2.30 10.30 -13.78
CA SER A 258 -3.60 10.08 -13.18
C SER A 258 -4.01 8.61 -13.35
N GLY A 259 -4.64 8.07 -12.33
CA GLY A 259 -5.27 6.75 -12.35
C GLY A 259 -6.73 6.84 -11.95
N LEU A 260 -7.51 5.86 -12.39
CA LEU A 260 -8.90 5.70 -11.97
C LEU A 260 -9.13 4.24 -11.60
N GLU A 261 -9.61 4.01 -10.38
CA GLU A 261 -10.08 2.73 -9.91
C GLU A 261 -11.58 2.79 -9.67
N ILE A 262 -12.29 1.72 -10.06
CA ILE A 262 -13.71 1.58 -9.80
C ILE A 262 -13.97 0.16 -9.28
N GLN A 263 -14.63 0.08 -8.13
CA GLN A 263 -15.11 -1.14 -7.51
C GLN A 263 -16.64 -1.13 -7.48
N LEU A 264 -17.27 -2.19 -7.98
CA LEU A 264 -18.66 -2.53 -7.71
C LEU A 264 -18.68 -3.54 -6.56
N ILE A 265 -19.33 -3.18 -5.47
CA ILE A 265 -19.27 -3.91 -4.20
C ILE A 265 -20.59 -4.63 -3.95
N ASP A 266 -20.52 -5.93 -3.65
CA ASP A 266 -21.65 -6.76 -3.23
C ASP A 266 -22.91 -6.62 -4.10
N TYR A 267 -22.73 -6.56 -5.42
CA TYR A 267 -23.85 -6.45 -6.33
C TYR A 267 -24.59 -7.79 -6.42
N PRO A 268 -25.91 -7.83 -6.11
CA PRO A 268 -26.68 -9.07 -6.16
C PRO A 268 -26.89 -9.49 -7.62
N SER A 269 -26.20 -10.55 -8.00
CA SER A 269 -26.35 -11.21 -9.30
C SER A 269 -27.17 -12.50 -9.13
N LYS A 270 -27.94 -12.87 -10.14
CA LYS A 270 -28.67 -14.14 -10.17
C LYS A 270 -27.93 -15.09 -11.11
N LEU A 271 -27.41 -16.19 -10.58
CA LEU A 271 -26.90 -17.31 -11.37
C LEU A 271 -27.76 -18.53 -11.07
N GLU A 272 -28.45 -19.05 -12.08
CA GLU A 272 -29.27 -20.28 -11.97
C GLU A 272 -30.17 -20.33 -10.72
N GLN A 273 -30.97 -19.27 -10.52
CA GLN A 273 -31.91 -19.11 -9.39
C GLN A 273 -31.27 -18.96 -7.99
N LYS A 274 -29.93 -18.97 -7.87
CA LYS A 274 -29.22 -18.62 -6.63
C LYS A 274 -28.74 -17.16 -6.69
N SER A 275 -28.89 -16.45 -5.57
CA SER A 275 -28.33 -15.11 -5.40
C SER A 275 -26.85 -15.20 -5.05
N LEU A 276 -26.01 -14.54 -5.84
CA LEU A 276 -24.58 -14.40 -5.60
C LEU A 276 -24.24 -12.92 -5.44
N LEU A 277 -23.47 -12.58 -4.39
CA LEU A 277 -22.87 -11.25 -4.27
C LEU A 277 -21.62 -11.21 -5.13
N SER A 278 -21.57 -10.25 -6.04
CA SER A 278 -20.44 -10.06 -6.95
C SER A 278 -19.65 -8.81 -6.53
N HIS A 279 -18.32 -8.97 -6.44
CA HIS A 279 -17.38 -7.87 -6.24
C HIS A 279 -16.51 -7.76 -7.49
N LEU A 280 -16.58 -6.63 -8.20
CA LEU A 280 -15.83 -6.39 -9.44
C LEU A 280 -14.94 -5.17 -9.26
N ARG A 281 -13.64 -5.31 -9.55
CA ARG A 281 -12.65 -4.23 -9.50
C ARG A 281 -12.04 -4.02 -10.87
N THR A 282 -12.01 -2.78 -11.34
CA THR A 282 -11.30 -2.38 -12.56
C THR A 282 -10.39 -1.20 -12.27
N ARG A 283 -9.21 -1.18 -12.91
CA ARG A 283 -8.21 -0.13 -12.80
C ARG A 283 -7.82 0.34 -14.19
N SER A 284 -7.77 1.65 -14.39
CA SER A 284 -7.26 2.28 -15.61
C SER A 284 -6.21 3.31 -15.24
N LEU A 285 -5.07 3.27 -15.93
CA LEU A 285 -4.03 4.28 -15.86
C LEU A 285 -4.03 5.03 -17.19
N ASP A 286 -3.77 6.34 -17.17
CA ASP A 286 -3.65 7.08 -18.43
C ASP A 286 -2.47 6.55 -19.27
N THR A 287 -2.77 6.18 -20.51
CA THR A 287 -2.00 5.22 -21.32
C THR A 287 -0.84 5.81 -22.11
N THR A 288 -0.52 7.09 -21.94
CA THR A 288 0.49 7.75 -22.78
C THR A 288 1.94 7.37 -22.44
N GLN A 289 2.21 6.62 -21.37
CA GLN A 289 3.58 6.29 -20.92
C GLN A 289 3.67 4.89 -20.25
N ARG A 290 3.17 3.86 -20.94
CA ARG A 290 2.84 2.55 -20.36
C ARG A 290 4.01 1.55 -20.19
N THR A 291 5.24 1.89 -20.53
CA THR A 291 6.30 0.88 -20.70
C THR A 291 6.95 0.38 -19.40
N GLU A 292 6.69 0.99 -18.23
CA GLU A 292 7.42 0.63 -16.99
C GLU A 292 6.55 0.00 -15.87
N LEU A 293 5.23 -0.06 -16.01
CA LEU A 293 4.31 -0.43 -14.90
C LEU A 293 3.69 -1.85 -15.00
N LEU A 294 4.09 -2.68 -15.97
CA LEU A 294 3.45 -3.98 -16.23
C LEU A 294 4.22 -5.16 -15.61
N HIS A 295 4.38 -5.15 -14.30
CA HIS A 295 4.67 -6.37 -13.53
C HIS A 295 3.90 -6.35 -12.22
N GLN A 296 2.58 -6.54 -12.27
CA GLN A 296 1.75 -7.04 -11.16
C GLN A 296 0.27 -7.09 -11.57
N SER A 297 -0.20 -8.23 -12.07
CA SER A 297 -1.57 -8.70 -11.82
C SER A 297 -1.70 -10.18 -12.20
N SER A 298 -1.82 -11.03 -11.20
CA SER A 298 -2.24 -12.42 -11.34
C SER A 298 -3.73 -12.46 -11.75
N ARG A 299 -4.00 -13.10 -12.90
CA ARG A 299 -5.33 -13.25 -13.48
C ARG A 299 -6.14 -14.32 -12.74
N ALA A 300 -7.32 -13.96 -12.25
CA ALA A 300 -8.46 -14.88 -12.18
C ALA A 300 -9.46 -14.46 -13.27
N ARG A 301 -9.67 -15.32 -14.26
CA ARG A 301 -10.51 -15.04 -15.43
C ARG A 301 -11.89 -15.67 -15.22
N TRP A 302 -12.82 -14.93 -14.65
CA TRP A 302 -14.24 -15.30 -14.70
C TRP A 302 -14.87 -14.67 -15.95
N ILE A 303 -15.36 -15.52 -16.87
CA ILE A 303 -16.09 -15.07 -18.07
C ILE A 303 -17.53 -14.74 -17.64
N ILE A 304 -17.76 -13.50 -17.20
CA ILE A 304 -19.14 -12.97 -17.09
C ILE A 304 -19.52 -12.43 -18.46
N ARG A 305 -20.61 -12.92 -19.06
CA ARG A 305 -21.06 -12.45 -20.38
C ARG A 305 -21.57 -11.01 -20.20
N ALA A 306 -21.19 -10.11 -21.11
CA ALA A 306 -21.55 -8.68 -21.03
C ALA A 306 -23.08 -8.42 -21.01
N ASN A 307 -23.89 -9.41 -21.39
CA ASN A 307 -25.34 -9.35 -21.35
C ASN A 307 -25.91 -9.52 -19.93
N ASP A 308 -25.14 -10.08 -19.01
CA ASP A 308 -25.54 -10.31 -17.61
C ASP A 308 -25.29 -9.09 -16.71
N LEU A 309 -24.66 -8.04 -17.26
CA LEU A 309 -24.38 -6.79 -16.55
C LEU A 309 -25.49 -5.75 -16.76
N PRO A 310 -25.79 -4.91 -15.74
CA PRO A 310 -26.75 -3.81 -15.85
C PRO A 310 -26.38 -2.83 -16.98
N ALA A 311 -27.39 -2.22 -17.60
CA ALA A 311 -27.21 -1.29 -18.71
C ALA A 311 -26.26 -0.11 -18.40
N ILE A 312 -26.12 0.26 -17.13
CA ILE A 312 -25.20 1.32 -16.67
C ILE A 312 -23.71 0.89 -16.64
N VAL A 313 -23.44 -0.42 -16.53
CA VAL A 313 -22.08 -0.99 -16.50
C VAL A 313 -21.63 -1.40 -17.92
N ARG A 314 -22.59 -1.66 -18.83
CA ARG A 314 -22.30 -2.03 -20.23
C ARG A 314 -21.45 -1.00 -20.99
N PRO A 315 -21.65 0.33 -20.85
CA PRO A 315 -20.76 1.33 -21.44
C PRO A 315 -19.33 1.23 -20.92
N MET A 316 -19.12 0.91 -19.64
CA MET A 316 -17.79 0.81 -19.02
C MET A 316 -17.03 -0.41 -19.56
N VAL A 317 -17.70 -1.56 -19.70
CA VAL A 317 -17.13 -2.76 -20.35
C VAL A 317 -16.90 -2.55 -21.85
N ARG A 318 -17.78 -1.79 -22.53
CA ARG A 318 -17.62 -1.43 -23.95
C ARG A 318 -16.51 -0.41 -24.20
N LEU A 319 -16.28 0.54 -23.28
CA LEU A 319 -15.17 1.50 -23.36
C LEU A 319 -13.81 0.79 -23.29
N LEU A 320 -13.73 -0.27 -22.48
CA LEU A 320 -12.54 -1.12 -22.37
C LEU A 320 -12.34 -1.98 -23.63
N ARG A 321 -13.40 -2.59 -24.18
CA ARG A 321 -13.29 -3.37 -25.44
C ARG A 321 -12.95 -2.54 -26.68
N ARG A 322 -13.32 -1.26 -26.73
CA ARG A 322 -12.99 -0.37 -27.87
C ARG A 322 -11.51 0.02 -27.94
N LYS A 323 -10.74 -0.12 -26.84
CA LYS A 323 -9.29 0.13 -26.84
C LYS A 323 -8.43 -1.10 -27.16
N ASP A 324 -9.03 -2.29 -27.26
CA ASP A 324 -8.34 -3.55 -27.56
C ASP A 324 -8.51 -4.02 -29.02
N GLN A 325 -8.94 -3.16 -29.97
CA GLN A 325 -8.80 -3.47 -31.39
C GLN A 325 -7.35 -3.23 -31.85
N ILE A 326 -6.46 -4.12 -31.43
CA ILE A 326 -5.18 -4.34 -32.11
C ILE A 326 -5.34 -5.64 -32.90
N HIS A 327 -5.23 -5.50 -34.23
CA HIS A 327 -5.13 -6.62 -35.15
C HIS A 327 -3.96 -7.53 -34.74
N TRP A 328 -4.28 -8.79 -34.48
CA TRP A 328 -3.28 -9.85 -34.35
C TRP A 328 -2.74 -10.18 -35.74
N LEU A 329 -1.47 -9.89 -35.98
CA LEU A 329 -0.67 -10.54 -37.03
C LEU A 329 0.52 -11.23 -36.36
N GLY A 330 0.63 -12.54 -36.60
CA GLY A 330 1.88 -13.30 -36.48
C GLY A 330 2.14 -13.91 -35.11
N GLY A 331 1.79 -15.18 -34.96
CA GLY A 331 2.26 -16.01 -33.85
C GLY A 331 3.72 -16.43 -34.03
N TRP A 332 4.39 -16.69 -32.90
CA TRP A 332 5.60 -17.51 -32.84
C TRP A 332 5.47 -18.44 -31.63
N GLN A 333 5.37 -19.74 -31.92
CA GLN A 333 5.61 -20.83 -30.98
C GLN A 333 7.13 -20.95 -30.79
N CYS A 334 7.58 -21.06 -29.54
CA CYS A 334 8.84 -21.74 -29.24
C CYS A 334 8.53 -22.91 -28.31
N GLN A 335 8.59 -24.11 -28.89
CA GLN A 335 8.81 -25.36 -28.15
C GLN A 335 10.30 -25.43 -27.82
N PHE A 336 10.64 -25.73 -26.56
CA PHE A 336 12.00 -26.08 -26.19
C PHE A 336 12.14 -27.61 -26.26
N GLY A 337 12.97 -28.06 -27.20
CA GLY A 337 13.92 -29.14 -26.98
C GLY A 337 15.27 -28.54 -26.64
#